data_AF-A0A9Q3ED46-F1
#
_entry.id   AF-A0A9Q3ED46-F1
#
_cell.length_a   1.000
_cell.length_b   1.000
_cell.length_c   1.000
_cell.angle_alpha   90.00
_cell.angle_beta   90.00
_cell.angle_gamma   90.00
#
_symmetry.space_group_name_H-M   'P 1'
#
loop_
_entity.id
_entity.type
_entity.pdbx_description
1 polymer ?
#
loop_
_entity_poly.entity_id
_entity_poly.type
_entity_poly.pdbx_seq_one_letter_code
_entity_poly.pdbx_strand_id
1 'polypeptide(L)'
;MDVIRKIGHNEIVEITTPVLITWNDGKSRLCGDFRALNNYKKADRYPIPRIPHALDKLAKAKYITKMDCMKGFHQNEVKPNSMKLLRITCHMGIYKYTRMPFAIKNATAHFKRMMEKIFQEEILEGWMVVYIDDVIIYSETWEDHSQ
;
A
#
# COMPACT_ATOMS: atom_id res chain seq x y z
N MET A 1 2.15 16.69 2.04
CA MET A 1 1.32 16.01 1.03
C MET A 1 -0.03 15.72 1.64
N ASP A 2 -1.10 16.22 1.04
CA ASP A 2 -2.46 16.02 1.55
C ASP A 2 -3.00 14.66 1.09
N VAL A 3 -3.24 13.76 2.04
CA VAL A 3 -3.80 12.41 1.83
C VAL A 3 -5.31 12.46 1.61
N ILE A 4 -5.98 13.44 2.19
CA ILE A 4 -7.41 13.69 2.08
C ILE A 4 -7.68 15.15 1.72
N ARG A 5 -8.73 15.40 0.94
CA ARG A 5 -9.20 16.73 0.56
C ARG A 5 -10.68 16.87 0.89
N LYS A 6 -11.09 18.02 1.46
CA LYS A 6 -12.51 18.35 1.66
C LYS A 6 -13.23 18.52 0.32
N ILE A 7 -14.43 17.97 0.23
CA ILE A 7 -15.29 18.13 -0.95
C ILE A 7 -15.87 19.55 -0.97
N GLY A 8 -15.82 20.21 -2.12
CA GLY A 8 -16.41 21.55 -2.31
C GLY A 8 -17.93 21.50 -2.47
N HIS A 9 -18.61 22.61 -2.18
CA HIS A 9 -20.08 22.73 -2.22
C HIS A 9 -20.69 22.39 -3.60
N ASN A 10 -19.95 22.55 -4.69
CA ASN A 10 -20.42 22.30 -6.06
C ASN A 10 -20.11 20.88 -6.57
N GLU A 11 -19.44 20.05 -5.77
CA GLU A 11 -19.09 18.68 -6.16
C GLU A 11 -20.24 17.71 -5.81
N ILE A 12 -20.78 17.03 -6.82
CA ILE A 12 -21.83 16.03 -6.62
C ILE A 12 -21.27 14.82 -5.86
N VAL A 13 -21.96 14.44 -4.78
CA VAL A 13 -21.64 13.29 -3.93
C VAL A 13 -22.72 12.22 -4.04
N GLU A 14 -22.41 11.13 -4.73
CA GLU A 14 -23.32 9.99 -4.92
C GLU A 14 -23.14 8.91 -3.85
N ILE A 15 -21.88 8.68 -3.44
CA ILE A 15 -21.49 7.61 -2.53
C ILE A 15 -20.51 8.17 -1.49
N THR A 16 -20.70 7.77 -0.24
CA THR A 16 -19.75 8.01 0.85
C THR A 16 -19.57 6.76 1.70
N THR A 17 -18.45 6.70 2.39
CA THR A 17 -18.11 5.64 3.33
C THR A 17 -17.98 6.24 4.74
N PRO A 18 -18.57 5.63 5.79
CA PRO A 18 -18.37 6.14 7.15
C PRO A 18 -16.91 5.96 7.59
N VAL A 19 -16.49 6.81 8.52
CA VAL A 19 -15.17 6.74 9.14
C VAL A 19 -15.26 6.09 10.50
N LEU A 20 -14.28 5.24 10.78
CA LEU A 20 -13.99 4.70 12.11
C LEU A 20 -12.68 5.29 12.61
N ILE A 21 -12.63 5.63 13.90
CA ILE A 21 -11.38 5.95 14.57
C ILE A 21 -10.92 4.66 15.26
N THR A 22 -9.76 4.18 14.84
CA THR A 22 -9.11 3.02 15.47
C THR A 22 -8.00 3.53 16.37
N TRP A 23 -7.82 2.89 17.52
CA TRP A 23 -6.77 3.23 18.47
C TRP A 23 -5.76 2.09 18.54
N ASN A 24 -4.48 2.37 18.28
CA ASN A 24 -3.41 1.38 18.42
C ASN A 24 -2.11 2.06 18.80
N ASP A 25 -1.34 1.43 19.71
CA ASP A 25 -0.01 1.91 20.15
C ASP A 25 0.02 3.40 20.54
N GLY A 26 -1.01 3.84 21.29
CA GLY A 26 -1.12 5.23 21.74
C GLY A 26 -1.42 6.26 20.64
N LYS A 27 -1.78 5.82 19.43
CA LYS A 27 -2.14 6.69 18.31
C LYS A 27 -3.53 6.36 17.77
N SER A 28 -4.33 7.40 17.56
CA SER A 28 -5.58 7.30 16.79
C SER A 28 -5.29 7.28 15.30
N ARG A 29 -5.97 6.41 14.55
CA ARG A 29 -5.92 6.34 13.09
C ARG A 29 -7.33 6.48 12.51
N LEU A 30 -7.45 7.36 11.52
CA LEU A 30 -8.66 7.53 10.73
C LEU A 30 -8.74 6.42 9.68
N CYS A 31 -9.77 5.58 9.75
CA CYS A 31 -9.96 4.46 8.84
C CYS A 31 -11.35 4.55 8.17
N GLY A 32 -11.38 4.63 6.85
CA GLY A 32 -12.64 4.48 6.11
C GLY A 32 -13.14 3.04 6.17
N ASP A 33 -14.42 2.84 6.46
CA ASP A 33 -15.04 1.51 6.47
C ASP A 33 -15.36 1.01 5.05
N PHE A 34 -14.33 0.64 4.30
CA PHE A 34 -14.46 0.24 2.90
C PHE A 34 -15.01 -1.17 2.69
N ARG A 35 -15.61 -1.83 3.68
CA ARG A 35 -16.13 -3.21 3.56
C ARG A 35 -17.14 -3.36 2.41
N ALA A 36 -18.12 -2.47 2.32
CA ALA A 36 -19.12 -2.48 1.24
C ALA A 36 -18.46 -2.30 -0.14
N LEU A 37 -17.55 -1.33 -0.25
CA LEU A 37 -16.80 -1.06 -1.46
C LEU A 37 -15.89 -2.23 -1.87
N ASN A 38 -15.28 -2.92 -0.91
CA ASN A 38 -14.42 -4.09 -1.13
C ASN A 38 -15.20 -5.33 -1.57
N ASN A 39 -16.48 -5.44 -1.19
CA ASN A 39 -17.38 -6.51 -1.65
C ASN A 39 -17.84 -6.28 -3.09
N TYR A 40 -18.09 -5.02 -3.47
CA TYR A 40 -18.45 -4.66 -4.84
C TYR A 40 -17.28 -4.79 -5.82
N LYS A 41 -16.06 -4.51 -5.39
CA LYS A 41 -14.86 -4.56 -6.25
C LYS A 41 -14.44 -5.99 -6.58
N LYS A 42 -14.13 -6.21 -7.86
CA LYS A 42 -13.40 -7.41 -8.32
C LYS A 42 -12.02 -7.45 -7.63
N ALA A 43 -11.72 -8.60 -7.03
CA ALA A 43 -10.43 -8.83 -6.39
C ALA A 43 -9.31 -8.83 -7.43
N ASP A 44 -8.28 -8.02 -7.20
CA ASP A 44 -7.04 -8.07 -7.98
C ASP A 44 -6.19 -9.23 -7.43
N ARG A 45 -6.15 -10.35 -8.18
CA ARG A 45 -5.40 -11.55 -7.81
C ARG A 45 -3.96 -11.48 -8.30
N TYR A 46 -3.33 -10.32 -8.14
CA TYR A 46 -1.91 -10.19 -8.44
C TYR A 46 -1.12 -11.15 -7.55
N PRO A 47 -0.15 -11.93 -8.10
CA PRO A 47 0.54 -12.93 -7.32
C PRO A 47 1.25 -12.28 -6.13
N ILE A 48 0.94 -12.71 -4.91
CA ILE A 48 1.69 -12.32 -3.71
C ILE A 48 2.79 -13.38 -3.52
N PRO A 49 4.04 -13.00 -3.18
CA PRO A 49 5.11 -13.98 -3.04
C PRO A 49 4.73 -14.93 -1.90
N ARG A 50 4.90 -16.23 -2.14
CA ARG A 50 4.76 -17.20 -1.05
C ARG A 50 5.96 -17.06 -0.12
N ILE A 51 5.69 -17.02 1.18
CA ILE A 51 6.71 -16.88 2.22
C ILE A 51 7.87 -17.88 2.03
N PRO A 52 7.64 -19.20 1.80
CA PRO A 52 8.72 -20.15 1.58
C PRO A 52 9.65 -19.77 0.43
N HIS A 53 9.09 -19.29 -0.68
CA HIS A 53 9.89 -18.95 -1.87
C HIS A 53 10.75 -17.71 -1.64
N ALA A 54 10.27 -16.75 -0.83
CA ALA A 54 11.09 -15.62 -0.41
C ALA A 54 12.20 -16.07 0.56
N LEU A 55 11.90 -17.01 1.46
CA LEU A 55 12.88 -17.57 2.40
C LEU A 55 13.96 -18.42 1.70
N ASP A 56 13.60 -19.18 0.67
CA ASP A 56 14.56 -19.98 -0.12
C ASP A 56 15.64 -19.09 -0.77
N LYS A 57 15.24 -17.91 -1.24
CA LYS A 57 16.18 -16.91 -1.79
C LYS A 57 17.10 -16.34 -0.71
N LEU A 58 16.58 -16.17 0.51
CA LEU A 58 17.33 -15.66 1.66
C LEU A 58 18.19 -16.73 2.36
N ALA A 59 17.96 -18.02 2.09
CA ALA A 59 18.58 -19.11 2.84
C ALA A 59 20.12 -19.14 2.74
N LYS A 60 20.68 -18.59 1.66
CA LYS A 60 22.14 -18.48 1.45
C LYS A 60 22.72 -17.15 1.90
N ALA A 61 21.87 -16.17 2.20
CA ALA A 61 22.32 -14.84 2.56
C ALA A 61 23.01 -14.83 3.92
N LYS A 62 24.15 -14.14 4.01
CA LYS A 62 24.85 -13.84 5.26
C LYS A 62 24.54 -12.43 5.76
N TYR A 63 24.20 -11.53 4.84
CA TYR A 63 23.81 -10.15 5.14
C TYR A 63 22.44 -9.87 4.57
N ILE A 64 21.56 -9.29 5.38
CA ILE A 64 20.18 -8.98 5.00
C ILE A 64 19.86 -7.58 5.49
N THR A 65 19.45 -6.71 4.57
CA THR A 65 18.86 -5.41 4.89
C THR A 65 17.38 -5.44 4.55
N LYS A 66 16.56 -5.09 5.54
CA LYS A 66 15.12 -4.91 5.36
C LYS A 66 14.80 -3.42 5.36
N MET A 67 14.16 -2.94 4.30
CA MET A 67 13.64 -1.58 4.21
C MET A 67 12.11 -1.61 4.20
N ASP A 68 11.50 -0.87 5.13
CA ASP A 68 10.04 -0.67 5.19
C ASP A 68 9.69 0.63 4.45
N CYS A 69 8.80 0.55 3.47
CA CYS A 69 8.27 1.73 2.81
C CYS A 69 7.32 2.49 3.74
N MET A 70 7.86 3.44 4.52
CA MET A 70 7.08 4.23 5.48
C MET A 70 5.83 4.85 4.83
N LYS A 71 4.65 4.44 5.32
CA LYS A 71 3.33 4.86 4.80
C LYS A 71 3.17 4.62 3.28
N GLY A 72 3.71 3.53 2.75
CA GLY A 72 3.79 3.24 1.31
C GLY A 72 2.49 3.49 0.54
N PHE A 73 1.34 3.03 1.07
CA PHE A 73 0.05 3.28 0.40
C PHE A 73 -0.29 4.78 0.25
N HIS A 74 -0.01 5.61 1.26
CA HIS A 74 -0.30 7.04 1.20
C HIS A 74 0.62 7.81 0.23
N GLN A 75 1.64 7.16 -0.34
CA GLN A 75 2.45 7.74 -1.40
C GLN A 75 1.76 7.61 -2.77
N ASN A 76 0.91 6.60 -2.96
CA ASN A 76 0.27 6.31 -4.23
C ASN A 76 -0.90 7.25 -4.53
N GLU A 77 -0.87 7.92 -5.69
CA GLU A 77 -1.97 8.75 -6.16
C GLU A 77 -3.18 7.91 -6.59
N VAL A 78 -4.35 8.36 -6.16
CA VAL A 78 -5.62 7.78 -6.60
C VAL A 78 -6.02 8.47 -7.90
N LYS A 79 -6.38 7.69 -8.92
CA LYS A 79 -6.93 8.26 -10.16
C LYS A 79 -8.23 9.04 -9.88
N PRO A 80 -8.50 10.18 -10.54
CA PRO A 80 -9.69 11.01 -10.29
C PRO A 80 -11.02 10.24 -10.29
N ASN A 81 -11.18 9.28 -11.21
CA ASN A 81 -12.38 8.44 -11.28
C ASN A 81 -12.56 7.52 -10.06
N SER A 82 -11.45 7.02 -9.50
CA SER A 82 -11.47 6.20 -8.29
C SER A 82 -11.66 7.02 -7.02
N MET A 83 -11.29 8.30 -7.00
CA MET A 83 -11.48 9.17 -5.84
C MET A 83 -12.96 9.29 -5.44
N LYS A 84 -13.89 9.21 -6.41
CA LYS A 84 -15.34 9.23 -6.15
C LYS A 84 -15.80 8.09 -5.26
N LEU A 85 -15.17 6.92 -5.38
CA LEU A 85 -15.46 5.72 -4.58
C LEU A 85 -14.75 5.75 -3.22
N LEU A 86 -13.74 6.60 -3.07
CA LEU A 86 -12.93 6.75 -1.85
C LEU A 86 -13.30 8.01 -1.08
N ARG A 87 -14.59 8.38 -1.11
CA ARG A 87 -15.14 9.45 -0.30
C ARG A 87 -15.52 8.95 1.07
N ILE A 88 -15.18 9.73 2.08
CA ILE A 88 -15.50 9.46 3.48
C ILE A 88 -16.38 10.56 4.05
N THR A 89 -17.27 10.19 4.96
CA THR A 89 -18.14 11.12 5.70
C THR A 89 -17.85 11.05 7.19
N CYS A 90 -17.76 12.22 7.82
CA CYS A 90 -17.62 12.37 9.26
C CYS A 90 -18.37 13.63 9.73
N HIS A 91 -18.40 13.88 11.03
CA HIS A 91 -19.08 15.04 11.62
C HIS A 91 -18.58 16.41 11.11
N MET A 92 -17.37 16.48 10.52
CA MET A 92 -16.81 17.71 9.92
C MET A 92 -17.16 17.89 8.43
N GLY A 93 -17.89 16.94 7.85
CA GLY A 93 -18.31 16.94 6.45
C GLY A 93 -17.71 15.79 5.64
N ILE A 94 -17.69 15.99 4.32
CA ILE A 94 -17.30 14.96 3.35
C ILE A 94 -15.89 15.26 2.82
N TYR A 95 -15.06 14.23 2.81
CA TYR A 95 -13.68 14.27 2.31
C TYR A 95 -13.47 13.18 1.26
N LYS A 96 -12.48 13.36 0.39
CA LYS A 96 -12.02 12.32 -0.55
C LYS A 96 -10.55 12.03 -0.34
N TYR A 97 -10.18 10.76 -0.49
CA TYR A 97 -8.78 10.37 -0.56
C TYR A 97 -8.17 10.75 -1.91
N THR A 98 -7.08 11.51 -1.86
CA THR A 98 -6.21 11.84 -3.01
C THR A 98 -5.07 10.83 -3.14
N ARG A 99 -4.71 10.19 -2.02
CA ARG A 99 -3.72 9.11 -1.94
C ARG A 99 -4.37 7.82 -1.46
N MET A 100 -3.79 6.67 -1.78
CA MET A 100 -4.44 5.38 -1.57
C MET A 100 -4.69 5.11 -0.08
N PRO A 101 -5.95 4.98 0.37
CA PRO A 101 -6.23 4.72 1.78
C PRO A 101 -5.90 3.29 2.17
N PHE A 102 -5.66 3.10 3.46
CA PHE A 102 -5.67 1.78 4.08
C PHE A 102 -7.05 1.11 3.95
N ALA A 103 -7.09 -0.21 4.17
CA ALA A 103 -8.30 -1.03 4.14
C ALA A 103 -8.99 -1.19 2.77
N ILE A 104 -8.32 -0.82 1.66
CA ILE A 104 -8.79 -1.17 0.31
C ILE A 104 -8.25 -2.53 -0.11
N LYS A 105 -9.16 -3.42 -0.55
CA LYS A 105 -8.85 -4.81 -0.92
C LYS A 105 -7.71 -4.99 -1.93
N ASN A 106 -7.60 -4.09 -2.89
CA ASN A 106 -6.61 -4.18 -3.99
C ASN A 106 -5.37 -3.30 -3.74
N ALA A 107 -5.22 -2.68 -2.56
CA ALA A 107 -4.11 -1.77 -2.29
C ALA A 107 -2.76 -2.48 -2.33
N THR A 108 -2.65 -3.62 -1.65
CA THR A 108 -1.43 -4.45 -1.59
C THR A 108 -1.03 -4.98 -2.98
N ALA A 109 -2.00 -5.48 -3.76
CA ALA A 109 -1.75 -5.95 -5.12
C ALA A 109 -1.22 -4.84 -6.03
N HIS A 110 -1.77 -3.63 -5.92
CA HIS A 110 -1.29 -2.47 -6.68
C HIS A 110 0.10 -2.02 -6.22
N PHE A 111 0.33 -1.94 -4.91
CA PHE A 111 1.63 -1.54 -4.36
C PHE A 111 2.73 -2.52 -4.76
N LYS A 112 2.46 -3.83 -4.61
CA LYS A 112 3.38 -4.87 -5.03
C LYS A 112 3.76 -4.75 -6.51
N ARG A 113 2.76 -4.64 -7.40
CA ARG A 113 3.00 -4.52 -8.85
C ARG A 113 3.84 -3.29 -9.20
N MET A 114 3.63 -2.18 -8.48
CA MET A 114 4.44 -0.98 -8.63
C MET A 114 5.88 -1.25 -8.22
N MET A 115 6.10 -1.85 -7.05
CA MET A 115 7.43 -2.14 -6.52
C MET A 115 8.19 -3.15 -7.40
N GLU A 116 7.54 -4.24 -7.85
CA GLU A 116 8.16 -5.21 -8.77
C GLU A 116 8.51 -4.59 -10.13
N LYS A 117 7.79 -3.55 -10.56
CA LYS A 117 8.12 -2.81 -11.78
C LYS A 117 9.30 -1.85 -11.56
N ILE A 118 9.38 -1.22 -10.40
CA ILE A 118 10.46 -0.29 -10.06
C ILE A 118 11.78 -1.05 -9.87
N PHE A 119 11.75 -2.15 -9.12
CA PHE A 119 12.93 -2.97 -8.77
C PHE A 119 13.09 -4.20 -9.68
N GLN A 120 12.63 -4.09 -10.93
CA GLN A 120 12.58 -5.24 -11.83
C GLN A 120 13.97 -5.81 -12.09
N GLU A 121 14.97 -4.94 -12.26
CA GLU A 121 16.34 -5.33 -12.59
C GLU A 121 16.99 -6.06 -11.40
N GLU A 122 16.90 -5.50 -10.21
CA GLU A 122 17.47 -6.02 -8.97
C GLU A 122 16.84 -7.36 -8.56
N ILE A 123 15.54 -7.54 -8.81
CA ILE A 123 14.83 -8.80 -8.60
C ILE A 123 15.30 -9.87 -9.60
N LEU A 124 15.59 -9.49 -10.84
CA LEU A 124 16.08 -10.39 -11.89
C LEU A 124 17.54 -10.80 -11.66
N GLU A 125 18.36 -9.87 -11.20
CA GLU A 125 19.75 -10.13 -10.80
C GLU A 125 19.84 -11.00 -9.54
N GLY A 126 18.77 -11.03 -8.74
CA GLY A 126 18.58 -12.04 -7.71
C GLY A 126 19.21 -11.71 -6.36
N TRP A 127 19.51 -10.44 -6.10
CA TRP A 127 19.98 -9.93 -4.80
C TRP A 127 18.93 -9.11 -4.04
N MET A 128 17.74 -8.91 -4.64
CA MET A 128 16.61 -8.23 -4.01
C MET A 128 15.31 -9.05 -4.12
N VAL A 129 14.49 -8.99 -3.07
CA VAL A 129 13.11 -9.48 -3.04
C VAL A 129 12.18 -8.40 -2.51
N VAL A 130 11.06 -8.20 -3.21
CA VAL A 130 9.95 -7.36 -2.73
C VAL A 130 8.88 -8.26 -2.10
N TYR A 131 8.58 -8.00 -0.83
CA TYR A 131 7.53 -8.68 -0.07
C TYR A 131 6.47 -7.68 0.41
N ILE A 132 5.41 -7.51 -0.39
CA ILE A 132 4.32 -6.56 -0.12
C ILE A 132 4.87 -5.13 0.04
N ASP A 133 5.06 -4.66 1.27
CA ASP A 133 5.52 -3.31 1.60
C ASP A 133 7.02 -3.28 1.99
N ASP A 134 7.64 -4.46 2.09
CA ASP A 134 9.04 -4.63 2.45
C ASP A 134 9.93 -4.84 1.21
N VAL A 135 11.04 -4.12 1.15
CA VAL A 135 12.14 -4.41 0.23
C VAL A 135 13.26 -5.10 1.02
N ILE A 136 13.66 -6.27 0.56
CA ILE A 136 14.67 -7.09 1.22
C ILE A 136 15.86 -7.23 0.28
N ILE A 137 17.00 -6.70 0.70
CA ILE A 137 18.29 -6.81 0.02
C ILE A 137 19.11 -7.87 0.75
N TYR A 138 19.80 -8.74 0.01
CA TYR A 138 20.57 -9.81 0.60
C TYR A 138 21.82 -10.18 -0.21
N SER A 139 22.88 -10.59 0.49
CA SER A 139 24.15 -11.00 -0.12
C SER A 139 24.89 -12.05 0.74
N GLU A 140 25.92 -12.69 0.15
CA GLU A 140 26.78 -13.66 0.86
C GLU A 140 28.05 -13.04 1.45
N THR A 141 28.47 -11.86 0.98
CA THR A 141 29.66 -11.13 1.43
C THR A 141 29.30 -9.70 1.85
N TRP A 142 30.08 -9.10 2.74
CA TRP A 142 29.82 -7.74 3.20
C TRP A 142 30.15 -6.72 2.10
N GLU A 143 31.18 -7.02 1.33
CA GLU A 143 31.65 -6.22 0.21
C GLU A 143 30.53 -6.01 -0.81
N ASP A 144 29.87 -7.10 -1.25
CA ASP A 144 28.72 -7.03 -2.17
C ASP A 144 27.50 -6.36 -1.53
N HIS A 145 27.34 -6.46 -0.20
CA HIS A 145 26.20 -5.86 0.52
C HIS A 145 26.28 -4.34 0.64
N SER A 146 27.51 -3.82 0.62
CA SER A 146 27.83 -2.42 0.95
C SER A 146 28.01 -1.51 -0.26
N GLN A 147 28.00 -2.08 -1.47
CA GLN A 147 27.99 -1.35 -2.74
C GLN A 147 26.59 -0.81 -3.06
#